data_AF-A0A0Q6RBW1-F1
#
_entry.id   AF-A0A0Q6RBW1-F1
#
_cell.length_a   1.000
_cell.length_b   1.000
_cell.length_c   1.000
_cell.angle_alpha   90.00
_cell.angle_beta   90.00
_cell.angle_gamma   90.00
#
_symmetry.space_group_name_H-M   'P 1'
#
loop_
_entity.id
_entity.type
_entity.pdbx_description
1 polymer ?
#
loop_
_entity_poly.entity_id
_entity_poly.type
_entity_poly.pdbx_seq_one_letter_code
_entity_poly.pdbx_strand_id
1 'polypeptide(L)'
;MSIGPIANWTIRGDNAPQPQNTRSLKANQMLQAVGKNPLALNVIKMDQMKLHSQIKGFDPENVTSTQLGKLSAFLVERGLISGVTAAMFANAGDKFDRFGVQAEPDQKFDALEYFATQLNGIETNNLKGNKYANYLIPEYKQAIYVLQNLKDYGDAADQTVKKKSINTRA
;
A
#
# COMPACT_ATOMS: atom_id res chain seq x y z
N MET A 1 -8.95 20.91 14.91
CA MET A 1 -8.32 19.74 15.58
C MET A 1 -7.35 19.11 14.59
N SER A 2 -6.05 19.12 14.87
CA SER A 2 -5.04 18.48 14.02
C SER A 2 -4.98 17.00 14.39
N ILE A 3 -5.51 16.14 13.54
CA ILE A 3 -5.45 14.69 13.74
C ILE A 3 -4.00 14.27 13.44
N GLY A 4 -3.33 13.65 14.41
CA GLY A 4 -1.95 13.16 14.26
C GLY A 4 -1.83 12.09 13.14
N PRO A 5 -0.61 11.63 12.86
CA PRO A 5 -0.38 10.62 11.83
C PRO A 5 -1.15 9.32 12.14
N ILE A 6 -1.78 8.71 11.12
CA ILE A 6 -2.64 7.50 11.26
C ILE A 6 -1.85 6.23 11.60
N ALA A 7 -0.57 6.23 11.27
CA ALA A 7 0.43 5.31 11.77
C ALA A 7 1.74 6.06 11.95
N ASN A 8 2.59 5.59 12.86
CA ASN A 8 3.95 6.11 12.99
C ASN A 8 4.78 5.61 11.79
N TRP A 9 4.58 6.20 10.61
CA TRP A 9 5.36 5.97 9.39
C TRP A 9 6.82 6.41 9.52
N THR A 10 7.17 7.01 10.65
CA THR A 10 8.52 7.43 10.97
C THR A 10 9.49 6.26 10.87
N ILE A 11 10.45 6.41 9.95
CA ILE A 11 11.77 5.79 10.05
C ILE A 11 12.31 6.18 11.44
N ARG A 12 12.07 5.34 12.47
CA ARG A 12 12.92 5.41 13.65
C ARG A 12 14.34 5.29 13.12
N GLY A 13 15.23 6.16 13.60
CA GLY A 13 16.64 6.25 13.20
C GLY A 13 17.45 5.01 13.57
N ASP A 14 16.97 3.83 13.20
CA ASP A 14 17.72 2.60 13.15
C ASP A 14 18.50 2.68 11.84
N ASN A 15 19.71 3.25 11.93
CA ASN A 15 20.77 3.21 10.92
C ASN A 15 21.23 1.76 10.61
N ALA A 16 20.41 0.75 10.92
CA ALA A 16 20.60 -0.60 10.48
C ALA A 16 20.18 -0.68 9.01
N PRO A 17 21.00 -1.25 8.12
CA PRO A 17 20.56 -1.63 6.80
C PRO A 17 19.31 -2.51 6.98
N GLN A 18 18.12 -1.97 6.69
CA GLN A 18 16.94 -2.81 6.54
C GLN A 18 17.33 -3.82 5.47
N PRO A 19 17.20 -5.14 5.70
CA PRO A 19 17.46 -6.11 4.65
C PRO A 19 16.63 -5.66 3.46
N GLN A 20 17.29 -5.36 2.35
CA GLN A 20 16.60 -5.03 1.11
C GLN A 20 15.73 -6.24 0.84
N ASN A 21 14.41 -6.12 1.10
CA ASN A 21 13.43 -7.10 0.69
C ASN A 21 13.59 -7.17 -0.83
N THR A 22 14.39 -8.14 -1.26
CA THR A 22 14.74 -8.28 -2.66
C THR A 22 13.53 -8.91 -3.28
N ARG A 23 12.60 -8.06 -3.71
CA ARG A 23 11.36 -8.47 -4.35
C ARG A 23 11.67 -9.49 -5.42
N SER A 24 10.96 -10.61 -5.41
CA SER A 24 11.18 -11.68 -6.37
C SER A 24 11.07 -11.18 -7.82
N LEU A 25 11.86 -11.78 -8.72
CA LEU A 25 11.87 -11.42 -10.15
C LEU A 25 10.45 -11.46 -10.74
N LYS A 26 9.66 -12.46 -10.35
CA LYS A 26 8.28 -12.64 -10.81
C LYS A 26 7.36 -11.53 -10.30
N ALA A 27 7.47 -11.12 -9.04
CA ALA A 27 6.68 -10.01 -8.52
C ALA A 27 7.06 -8.70 -9.22
N ASN A 28 8.34 -8.45 -9.52
CA ASN A 28 8.76 -7.29 -10.31
C ASN A 28 8.17 -7.31 -11.73
N GLN A 29 8.23 -8.44 -12.43
CA GLN A 29 7.62 -8.60 -13.75
C GLN A 29 6.10 -8.36 -13.70
N MET A 30 5.43 -8.88 -12.67
CA MET A 30 4.00 -8.68 -12.50
C MET A 30 3.65 -7.23 -12.22
N LEU A 31 4.38 -6.53 -11.36
CA LEU A 31 4.18 -5.09 -11.11
C LEU A 31 4.40 -4.26 -12.39
N GLN A 32 5.39 -4.61 -13.21
CA GLN A 32 5.61 -3.97 -14.51
C GLN A 32 4.44 -4.22 -15.48
N ALA A 33 3.91 -5.45 -15.51
CA ALA A 33 2.78 -5.81 -16.35
C ALA A 33 1.47 -5.14 -15.91
N VAL A 34 1.28 -4.97 -14.60
CA VAL A 34 0.15 -4.20 -14.03
C VAL A 34 0.27 -2.72 -14.36
N GLY A 35 1.48 -2.16 -14.32
CA GLY A 35 1.73 -0.76 -14.66
C GLY A 35 1.25 0.20 -13.56
N LYS A 36 0.80 1.39 -13.97
CA LYS A 36 0.28 2.44 -13.08
C LYS A 36 -1.13 2.87 -13.53
N ASN A 37 -2.00 3.16 -12.57
CA ASN A 37 -3.28 3.80 -12.81
C ASN A 37 -3.52 4.94 -11.80
N PRO A 38 -3.32 6.21 -12.19
CA PRO A 38 -3.46 7.34 -11.29
C PRO A 38 -4.92 7.59 -10.85
N LEU A 39 -5.91 7.02 -11.56
CA LEU A 39 -7.32 7.19 -11.23
C LEU A 39 -7.82 6.20 -10.18
N ALA A 40 -7.00 5.22 -9.79
CA ALA A 40 -7.37 4.22 -8.78
C ALA A 40 -7.53 4.80 -7.37
N LEU A 41 -7.05 6.02 -7.13
CA LEU A 41 -7.19 6.73 -5.87
C LEU A 41 -7.55 8.20 -6.14
N ASN A 42 -8.58 8.70 -5.47
CA ASN A 42 -9.02 10.09 -5.67
C ASN A 42 -8.12 11.06 -4.90
N VAL A 43 -6.97 11.41 -5.49
CA VAL A 43 -5.98 12.34 -4.91
C VAL A 43 -6.59 13.72 -4.65
N ILE A 44 -7.45 14.23 -5.53
CA ILE A 44 -8.12 15.53 -5.36
C ILE A 44 -8.93 15.55 -4.06
N LYS A 45 -9.67 14.47 -3.78
CA LYS A 45 -10.44 14.33 -2.54
C LYS A 45 -9.51 14.25 -1.32
N MET A 46 -8.37 13.56 -1.45
CA MET A 46 -7.35 13.51 -0.39
C MET A 46 -6.74 14.89 -0.09
N ASP A 47 -6.46 15.69 -1.12
CA ASP A 47 -5.97 17.07 -1.00
C ASP A 47 -6.98 17.95 -0.29
N GLN A 48 -8.26 17.86 -0.67
CA GLN A 48 -9.36 18.58 -0.01
C GLN A 48 -9.46 18.23 1.48
N MET A 49 -9.22 16.97 1.82
CA MET A 49 -9.16 16.48 3.19
C MET A 49 -7.82 16.77 3.90
N LYS A 50 -6.84 17.34 3.19
CA LYS A 50 -5.49 17.67 3.69
C LYS A 50 -4.75 16.45 4.26
N LEU A 51 -4.81 15.32 3.54
CA LEU A 51 -4.31 14.04 4.07
C LEU A 51 -2.80 13.81 3.97
N HIS A 52 -2.04 14.77 3.45
CA HIS A 52 -0.60 14.57 3.23
C HIS A 52 0.16 14.23 4.51
N SER A 53 -0.15 14.86 5.65
CA SER A 53 0.56 14.56 6.90
C SER A 53 0.28 13.16 7.44
N GLN A 54 -0.90 12.61 7.13
CA GLN A 54 -1.30 11.26 7.53
C GLN A 54 -0.64 10.18 6.67
N ILE A 55 -0.38 10.47 5.40
CA ILE A 55 0.19 9.51 4.43
C ILE A 55 1.71 9.68 4.27
N LYS A 56 2.29 10.79 4.74
CA LYS A 56 3.71 11.06 4.65
C LYS A 56 4.54 9.92 5.25
N GLY A 57 5.57 9.48 4.51
CA GLY A 57 6.46 8.39 4.89
C GLY A 57 5.85 7.00 4.71
N PHE A 58 4.65 6.89 4.16
CA PHE A 58 4.07 5.60 3.79
C PHE A 58 4.97 4.89 2.77
N ASP A 59 5.44 3.71 3.13
CA ASP A 59 6.24 2.87 2.25
C ASP A 59 5.61 1.48 2.14
N PRO A 60 4.93 1.16 1.03
CA PRO A 60 4.23 -0.11 0.86
C PRO A 60 5.18 -1.32 0.83
N GLU A 61 6.49 -1.11 0.67
CA GLU A 61 7.50 -2.17 0.68
C GLU A 61 7.93 -2.58 2.10
N ASN A 62 7.53 -1.78 3.10
CA ASN A 62 7.97 -1.90 4.49
C ASN A 62 6.81 -1.64 5.48
N VAL A 63 5.70 -2.36 5.33
CA VAL A 63 4.51 -2.24 6.20
C VAL A 63 4.30 -3.48 7.06
N THR A 64 3.64 -3.33 8.20
CA THR A 64 3.08 -4.45 8.97
C THR A 64 1.60 -4.67 8.65
N SER A 65 1.06 -5.86 8.88
CA SER A 65 -0.38 -6.14 8.69
C SER A 65 -1.25 -5.17 9.50
N THR A 66 -0.83 -4.86 10.72
CA THR A 66 -1.51 -3.88 11.59
C THR A 66 -1.54 -2.48 10.98
N GLN A 67 -0.44 -2.02 10.38
CA GLN A 67 -0.39 -0.72 9.72
C GLN A 67 -1.29 -0.68 8.48
N LEU A 68 -1.27 -1.75 7.69
CA LEU A 68 -2.07 -1.86 6.48
C LEU A 68 -3.58 -1.95 6.79
N GLY A 69 -3.96 -2.64 7.86
CA GLY A 69 -5.34 -2.67 8.37
C GLY A 69 -5.83 -1.33 8.91
N LYS A 70 -4.98 -0.56 9.61
CA LYS A 70 -5.33 0.82 10.02
C LYS A 70 -5.51 1.74 8.82
N LEU A 71 -4.62 1.63 7.83
CA LEU A 71 -4.71 2.38 6.59
C LEU A 71 -5.98 2.03 5.82
N SER A 72 -6.35 0.74 5.75
CA SER A 72 -7.55 0.30 5.04
C SER A 72 -8.83 0.88 5.64
N ALA A 73 -8.98 0.82 6.97
CA ALA A 73 -10.08 1.43 7.70
C ALA A 73 -10.14 2.94 7.44
N PHE A 74 -9.00 3.63 7.57
CA PHE A 74 -8.91 5.07 7.36
C PHE A 74 -9.38 5.50 5.96
N LEU A 75 -8.99 4.75 4.92
CA LEU A 75 -9.32 5.05 3.53
C LEU A 75 -10.78 4.72 3.20
N VAL A 76 -11.31 3.59 3.66
CA VAL A 76 -12.68 3.17 3.36
C VAL A 76 -13.72 4.05 4.07
N GLU A 77 -13.47 4.45 5.33
CA GLU A 77 -14.34 5.38 6.08
C GLU A 77 -14.46 6.74 5.39
N ARG A 78 -13.43 7.14 4.62
CA ARG A 78 -13.42 8.39 3.85
C ARG A 78 -13.94 8.22 2.43
N GLY A 79 -14.36 7.01 2.05
CA GLY A 79 -14.78 6.65 0.70
C GLY A 79 -13.70 6.94 -0.33
N LEU A 80 -12.44 6.60 -0.01
CA LEU A 80 -11.29 6.70 -0.90
C LEU A 80 -11.00 5.38 -1.62
N ILE A 81 -11.39 4.25 -1.03
CA ILE A 81 -11.28 2.91 -1.59
C ILE A 81 -12.59 2.14 -1.40
N SER A 82 -12.76 1.03 -2.14
CA SER A 82 -13.91 0.15 -1.97
C SER A 82 -13.77 -0.71 -0.70
N GLY A 83 -14.89 -1.26 -0.22
CA GLY A 83 -14.87 -2.25 0.87
C GLY A 83 -14.07 -3.52 0.52
N VAL A 84 -14.02 -3.90 -0.76
CA VAL A 84 -13.25 -5.06 -1.23
C VAL A 84 -11.76 -4.80 -1.11
N THR A 85 -11.27 -3.65 -1.62
CA THR A 85 -9.87 -3.27 -1.46
C THR A 85 -9.50 -3.12 0.02
N ALA A 86 -10.40 -2.58 0.84
CA ALA A 86 -10.18 -2.44 2.27
C ALA A 86 -10.02 -3.81 2.98
N ALA A 87 -10.87 -4.78 2.63
CA ALA A 87 -10.77 -6.14 3.12
C ALA A 87 -9.46 -6.81 2.65
N MET A 88 -9.04 -6.60 1.40
CA MET A 88 -7.76 -7.12 0.90
C MET A 88 -6.57 -6.58 1.71
N PHE A 89 -6.56 -5.28 2.00
CA PHE A 89 -5.52 -4.66 2.82
C PHE A 89 -5.55 -5.13 4.28
N ALA A 90 -6.74 -5.30 4.86
CA ALA A 90 -6.88 -5.73 6.25
C ALA A 90 -6.37 -7.15 6.51
N ASN A 91 -6.42 -8.03 5.51
CA ASN A 91 -5.99 -9.43 5.62
C ASN A 91 -4.59 -9.68 5.02
N ALA A 92 -3.97 -8.67 4.40
CA ALA A 92 -2.70 -8.84 3.72
C ALA A 92 -1.54 -8.96 4.71
N GLY A 93 -0.63 -9.90 4.44
CA GLY A 93 0.51 -10.21 5.31
C GLY A 93 0.15 -11.04 6.54
N ASP A 94 -1.14 -11.33 6.79
CA ASP A 94 -1.55 -12.15 7.92
C ASP A 94 -1.03 -13.57 7.78
N LYS A 95 -0.17 -13.95 8.73
CA LYS A 95 0.20 -15.34 8.96
C LYS A 95 -0.56 -15.83 10.17
N PHE A 96 -1.38 -16.84 9.97
CA PHE A 96 -2.08 -17.51 11.07
C PHE A 96 -1.30 -18.75 11.50
N ASP A 97 -1.19 -18.94 12.80
CA ASP A 97 -0.70 -20.20 13.36
C ASP A 97 -1.73 -21.32 13.16
N ARG A 98 -1.41 -22.53 13.64
CA ARG A 98 -2.28 -23.70 13.52
C ARG A 98 -3.62 -23.57 14.26
N PHE A 99 -3.77 -22.54 15.09
CA PHE A 99 -4.97 -22.25 15.89
C PHE A 99 -5.75 -21.05 15.32
N GLY A 100 -5.34 -20.50 14.18
CA GLY A 100 -5.99 -19.34 13.57
C GLY A 100 -5.64 -18.02 14.24
N VAL A 101 -4.58 -17.97 15.05
CA VAL A 101 -4.10 -16.75 15.70
C VAL A 101 -3.03 -16.11 14.83
N GLN A 102 -3.10 -14.80 14.64
CA GLN A 102 -2.10 -14.05 13.88
C GLN A 102 -0.73 -14.18 14.57
N ALA A 103 0.21 -14.87 13.93
CA ALA A 103 1.48 -15.26 14.51
C ALA A 103 2.48 -14.10 14.56
N GLU A 104 2.49 -13.24 13.54
CA GLU A 104 3.51 -12.20 13.35
C GLU A 104 2.92 -10.85 12.88
N PRO A 105 1.98 -10.24 13.63
CA PRO A 105 1.27 -9.00 13.21
C PRO A 105 2.17 -7.77 13.00
N ASP A 106 3.36 -7.78 13.63
CA ASP A 106 4.34 -6.70 13.59
C ASP A 106 5.50 -6.97 12.63
N GLN A 107 5.51 -8.12 11.95
CA GLN A 107 6.51 -8.38 10.92
C GLN A 107 6.26 -7.46 9.72
N LYS A 108 7.31 -6.75 9.31
CA LYS A 108 7.27 -5.96 8.09
C LYS A 108 7.33 -6.86 6.86
N PHE A 109 6.55 -6.52 5.85
CA PHE A 109 6.56 -7.17 4.56
C PHE A 109 6.36 -6.15 3.43
N ASP A 110 6.68 -6.59 2.22
CA ASP A 110 6.40 -5.84 1.00
C ASP A 110 4.98 -6.14 0.51
N ALA A 111 4.08 -5.17 0.69
CA ALA A 111 2.69 -5.31 0.27
C ALA A 111 2.54 -5.32 -1.26
N LEU A 112 3.40 -4.62 -2.00
CA LEU A 112 3.39 -4.68 -3.47
C LEU A 112 3.80 -6.06 -3.95
N GLU A 113 4.83 -6.66 -3.35
CA GLU A 113 5.22 -8.04 -3.63
C GLU A 113 4.11 -9.03 -3.29
N TYR A 114 3.48 -8.88 -2.12
CA TYR A 114 2.38 -9.73 -1.69
C TYR A 114 1.25 -9.74 -2.74
N PHE A 115 0.73 -8.56 -3.11
CA PHE A 115 -0.37 -8.48 -4.08
C PHE A 115 0.04 -8.91 -5.49
N ALA A 116 1.27 -8.62 -5.92
CA ALA A 116 1.79 -9.09 -7.19
C ALA A 116 1.93 -10.62 -7.23
N THR A 117 2.37 -11.23 -6.13
CA THR A 117 2.49 -12.69 -6.01
C THR A 117 1.12 -13.37 -6.03
N GLN A 118 0.14 -12.83 -5.30
CA GLN A 118 -1.24 -13.33 -5.32
C GLN A 118 -1.87 -13.18 -6.71
N LEU A 119 -1.69 -12.03 -7.36
CA LEU A 119 -2.16 -11.80 -8.72
C LEU A 119 -1.55 -12.80 -9.71
N ASN A 120 -0.24 -13.00 -9.66
CA ASN A 120 0.44 -14.01 -10.48
C ASN A 120 -0.11 -15.42 -10.19
N GLY A 121 -0.33 -15.77 -8.92
CA GLY A 121 -0.94 -17.03 -8.53
C GLY A 121 -2.33 -17.21 -9.14
N ILE A 122 -3.16 -16.18 -9.12
CA ILE A 122 -4.50 -16.20 -9.72
C ILE A 122 -4.41 -16.34 -11.25
N GLU A 123 -3.56 -15.57 -11.93
CA GLU A 123 -3.41 -15.60 -13.39
C GLU A 123 -2.86 -16.95 -13.89
N THR A 124 -1.86 -17.51 -13.21
CA THR A 124 -1.25 -18.81 -13.54
C THR A 124 -2.18 -19.99 -13.28
N ASN A 125 -2.97 -19.94 -12.19
CA ASN A 125 -3.92 -20.99 -11.84
C ASN A 125 -5.32 -20.77 -12.43
N ASN A 126 -5.52 -19.74 -13.25
CA ASN A 126 -6.78 -19.50 -13.97
C ASN A 126 -6.95 -20.52 -15.09
N LEU A 127 -7.20 -21.77 -14.71
CA LEU A 127 -7.58 -22.86 -15.58
C LEU A 127 -8.96 -22.50 -16.19
N LYS A 128 -8.94 -21.92 -17.39
CA LYS A 128 -10.11 -21.74 -18.28
C LYS A 128 -11.21 -20.82 -17.76
N GLY A 129 -10.88 -19.56 -17.44
CA GLY A 129 -11.89 -18.50 -17.33
C GLY A 129 -12.84 -18.69 -16.15
N ASN A 130 -12.32 -19.15 -15.01
CA ASN A 130 -13.09 -19.23 -13.78
C ASN A 130 -13.64 -17.83 -13.47
N LYS A 131 -14.98 -17.70 -13.38
CA LYS A 131 -15.67 -16.43 -13.07
C LYS A 131 -15.12 -15.77 -11.81
N TYR A 132 -14.63 -16.56 -10.85
CA TYR A 132 -14.00 -16.07 -9.63
C TYR A 132 -12.67 -15.35 -9.89
N ALA A 133 -11.80 -15.91 -10.73
CA ALA A 133 -10.53 -15.27 -11.11
C ALA A 133 -10.77 -13.97 -11.89
N ASN A 134 -11.76 -13.95 -12.79
CA ASN A 134 -12.12 -12.76 -13.56
C ASN A 134 -12.61 -11.61 -12.68
N TYR A 135 -13.22 -11.92 -11.53
CA TYR A 135 -13.61 -10.92 -10.53
C TYR A 135 -12.44 -10.46 -9.65
N LEU A 136 -11.55 -11.37 -9.26
CA LEU A 136 -10.43 -11.04 -8.37
C LEU A 136 -9.29 -10.27 -9.05
N ILE A 137 -8.93 -10.62 -10.29
CA ILE A 137 -7.85 -9.95 -11.03
C ILE A 137 -7.96 -8.42 -11.00
N PRO A 138 -9.11 -7.79 -11.33
CA PRO A 138 -9.22 -6.33 -11.27
C PRO A 138 -9.09 -5.79 -9.85
N GLU A 139 -9.56 -6.50 -8.83
CA GLU A 139 -9.44 -6.08 -7.42
C GLU A 139 -7.99 -6.13 -6.92
N TYR A 140 -7.22 -7.15 -7.30
CA TYR A 140 -5.79 -7.23 -7.00
C TYR A 140 -4.99 -6.13 -7.71
N LYS A 141 -5.32 -5.83 -8.98
CA LYS A 141 -4.73 -4.69 -9.69
C LYS A 141 -5.07 -3.37 -9.02
N GLN A 142 -6.33 -3.20 -8.61
CA GLN A 142 -6.80 -2.02 -7.88
C GLN A 142 -6.05 -1.82 -6.56
N ALA A 143 -5.83 -2.88 -5.80
CA ALA A 143 -5.03 -2.86 -4.57
C ALA A 143 -3.59 -2.37 -4.84
N ILE A 144 -2.93 -2.91 -5.87
CA ILE A 144 -1.58 -2.47 -6.29
C ILE A 144 -1.57 -0.98 -6.64
N TYR A 145 -2.52 -0.52 -7.47
CA TYR A 145 -2.59 0.88 -7.88
C TYR A 145 -2.81 1.82 -6.69
N VAL A 146 -3.66 1.44 -5.74
CA VAL A 146 -3.90 2.23 -4.53
C VAL A 146 -2.61 2.36 -3.71
N LEU A 147 -1.87 1.27 -3.49
CA LEU A 147 -0.59 1.32 -2.76
C LEU A 147 0.45 2.22 -3.44
N GLN A 148 0.57 2.11 -4.77
CA GLN A 148 1.46 2.96 -5.57
C GLN A 148 1.08 4.44 -5.47
N ASN A 149 -0.22 4.76 -5.62
CA ASN A 149 -0.70 6.13 -5.57
C ASN A 149 -0.57 6.74 -4.17
N LEU A 150 -0.75 5.94 -3.11
CA LEU A 150 -0.53 6.40 -1.72
C LEU A 150 0.94 6.72 -1.47
N LYS A 151 1.87 5.90 -1.97
CA LYS A 151 3.31 6.19 -1.91
C LYS A 151 3.63 7.49 -2.63
N ASP A 152 3.21 7.61 -3.88
CA ASP A 152 3.43 8.80 -4.71
C ASP A 152 2.83 10.07 -4.02
N TYR A 153 1.66 9.96 -3.39
CA TYR A 153 1.01 11.04 -2.64
C TYR A 153 1.75 11.42 -1.34
N GLY A 154 2.23 10.43 -0.58
CA GLY A 154 3.04 10.63 0.62
C GLY A 154 4.37 11.31 0.32
N ASP A 155 5.02 10.91 -0.77
CA ASP A 155 6.31 11.45 -1.21
C ASP A 155 6.18 12.87 -1.80
N ALA A 156 5.06 13.20 -2.45
CA ALA A 156 4.79 14.54 -2.95
C ALA A 156 4.74 15.61 -1.84
N ALA A 157 4.36 15.21 -0.61
CA ALA A 157 4.42 16.09 0.57
C ALA A 157 5.86 16.54 0.86
N ASP A 158 6.87 15.75 0.55
CA ASP A 158 8.27 16.10 0.77
C ASP A 158 8.83 17.01 -0.34
N GLN A 159 8.27 16.95 -1.55
CA GLN A 159 8.68 17.83 -2.65
C GLN A 159 8.19 19.27 -2.50
N THR A 160 7.00 19.48 -1.92
CA THR A 160 6.49 20.84 -1.64
C THR A 160 7.29 21.54 -0.54
N VAL A 161 7.79 20.80 0.45
CA VAL A 161 8.71 21.32 1.48
C VAL A 161 10.08 21.63 0.90
N LYS A 162 10.63 20.78 0.03
CA LYS A 162 11.92 21.03 -0.66
C LYS A 162 11.85 22.25 -1.58
N LYS A 163 10.76 22.46 -2.33
CA LYS A 163 10.63 23.68 -3.16
C LYS A 163 10.53 24.96 -2.33
N LYS A 164 9.90 24.93 -1.17
CA LYS A 164 9.79 26.11 -0.29
C LYS A 164 11.13 26.48 0.38
N SER A 165 11.99 25.51 0.68
CA SER A 165 13.31 25.78 1.29
C SER A 165 14.34 26.31 0.29
N ILE A 166 14.23 25.99 -1.00
CA ILE A 166 15.12 26.50 -2.04
C ILE A 166 14.77 27.96 -2.40
N ASN A 167 13.50 28.35 -2.31
CA ASN A 167 13.03 29.69 -2.70
C ASN A 167 13.12 30.76 -1.59
N THR A 168 13.68 30.44 -0.42
CA THR A 168 13.89 31.40 0.70
C THR A 168 15.37 31.75 0.90
N ARG A 169 16.22 31.47 -0.09
CA ARG A 169 17.67 31.79 -0.09
C ARG A 169 18.11 32.60 -1.30
N ALA A 170 17.25 33.49 -1.81
CA ALA A 170 17.59 34.47 -2.83
C ALA A 170 17.31 35.88 -2.32
#